data_AF-A0A7S2A5U0-F1
#
_entry.id   AF-A0A7S2A5U0-F1
#
_cell.length_a   1.000
_cell.length_b   1.000
_cell.length_c   1.000
_cell.angle_alpha   90.00
_cell.angle_beta   90.00
_cell.angle_gamma   90.00
#
_symmetry.space_group_name_H-M   'P 1'
#
loop_
_entity.id
_entity.type
_entity.pdbx_description
1 polymer ?
#
loop_
_entity_poly.entity_id
_entity_poly.type
_entity_poly.pdbx_seq_one_letter_code
_entity_poly.pdbx_strand_id
1 'polypeptide(L)'
;INVDYVSIDVDSIDVWLLYGLLADGYRPRVISVEYNANFPPHMLLACERTWAPWVRRSRVYGSSAASINMVAEMFGYQVVEIMVSLDMFFVRKDLLKSQCRNSEQLPNFRTLAENRAGEDTHRFCNSAQVSRLVDFPLSLIGLEEEAKAKAIDSVEELNQWREERGMEAYCNLTTVH
;
A
#
# COMPACT_ATOMS: atom_id res chain seq x y z
N ILE A 1 -9.69 5.07 -21.64
CA ILE A 1 -9.62 6.55 -21.72
C ILE A 1 -8.17 7.00 -21.48
N ASN A 2 -7.58 7.80 -22.37
CA ASN A 2 -6.22 8.30 -22.18
C ASN A 2 -6.24 9.53 -21.27
N VAL A 3 -5.38 9.49 -20.25
CA VAL A 3 -5.16 10.59 -19.31
C VAL A 3 -3.66 10.80 -19.23
N ASP A 4 -3.19 12.03 -19.02
CA ASP A 4 -1.75 12.27 -18.90
C ASP A 4 -1.25 11.93 -17.50
N TYR A 5 -1.93 12.42 -16.47
CA TYR A 5 -1.54 12.24 -15.08
C TYR A 5 -2.75 12.06 -14.16
N VAL A 6 -2.62 11.19 -13.17
CA VAL A 6 -3.57 11.01 -12.06
C VAL A 6 -2.79 10.97 -10.76
N SER A 7 -3.24 11.71 -9.77
CA SER A 7 -2.78 11.60 -8.38
C SER A 7 -3.93 11.06 -7.53
N ILE A 8 -3.64 10.11 -6.66
CA ILE A 8 -4.60 9.51 -5.71
C ILE A 8 -4.04 9.67 -4.31
N ASP A 9 -4.73 10.48 -3.52
CA ASP A 9 -4.44 10.74 -2.12
C ASP A 9 -5.79 11.10 -1.45
N VAL A 10 -6.41 10.08 -0.84
CA VAL A 10 -7.69 10.16 -0.13
C VAL A 10 -7.61 9.48 1.25
N ASP A 11 -6.38 9.28 1.73
CA ASP A 11 -5.93 8.59 2.94
C ASP A 11 -6.26 7.09 3.04
N SER A 12 -7.51 6.66 2.78
CA SER A 12 -7.97 5.30 3.17
C SER A 12 -7.98 4.28 2.05
N ILE A 13 -8.61 4.60 0.92
CA ILE A 13 -8.98 3.62 -0.11
C ILE A 13 -8.22 3.81 -1.41
N ASP A 14 -7.02 4.40 -1.33
CA ASP A 14 -6.19 4.81 -2.47
C ASP A 14 -5.92 3.66 -3.44
N VAL A 15 -5.59 2.47 -2.92
CA VAL A 15 -5.38 1.28 -3.74
C VAL A 15 -6.66 0.80 -4.44
N TRP A 16 -7.82 1.00 -3.82
CA TRP A 16 -9.12 0.64 -4.40
C TRP A 16 -9.54 1.62 -5.48
N LEU A 17 -9.28 2.91 -5.28
CA LEU A 17 -9.46 3.93 -6.32
C LEU A 17 -8.54 3.67 -7.50
N LEU A 18 -7.27 3.32 -7.24
CA LEU A 18 -6.33 2.92 -8.30
C LEU A 18 -6.86 1.71 -9.08
N TYR A 19 -7.27 0.65 -8.38
CA TYR A 19 -7.81 -0.55 -9.02
C TYR A 19 -9.05 -0.22 -9.86
N GLY A 20 -10.02 0.50 -9.29
CA GLY A 20 -11.26 0.87 -9.98
C GLY A 20 -11.02 1.74 -11.22
N LEU A 21 -10.17 2.76 -11.09
CA LEU A 21 -9.76 3.65 -12.19
C LEU A 21 -9.17 2.84 -13.36
N LEU A 22 -8.21 1.95 -13.08
CA LEU A 22 -7.52 1.18 -14.11
C LEU A 22 -8.41 0.06 -14.69
N ALA A 23 -9.23 -0.58 -13.86
CA ALA A 23 -10.19 -1.59 -14.28
C ALA A 23 -11.29 -1.02 -15.19
N ASP A 24 -11.70 0.23 -14.99
CA ASP A 24 -12.64 0.94 -15.86
C ASP A 24 -12.01 1.41 -17.19
N GLY A 25 -10.72 1.10 -17.40
CA GLY A 25 -10.05 1.31 -18.67
C GLY A 25 -9.43 2.71 -18.84
N TYR A 26 -9.32 3.49 -17.77
CA TYR A 26 -8.43 4.65 -17.79
C TYR A 26 -6.98 4.18 -17.91
N ARG A 27 -6.19 4.91 -18.70
CA ARG A 27 -4.77 4.60 -18.95
C ARG A 27 -3.90 5.83 -18.79
N PRO A 28 -3.75 6.39 -17.57
CA PRO A 28 -2.84 7.51 -17.30
C PRO A 28 -1.44 7.23 -17.84
N ARG A 29 -0.69 8.24 -18.30
CA ARG A 29 0.73 8.04 -18.64
C ARG A 29 1.57 7.90 -17.38
N VAL A 30 1.25 8.71 -16.38
CA VAL A 30 1.89 8.76 -15.06
C VAL A 30 0.82 8.68 -13.98
N ILE A 31 1.12 7.99 -12.88
CA ILE A 31 0.25 7.89 -11.71
C ILE A 31 1.10 8.18 -10.46
N SER A 32 0.58 8.99 -9.54
CA SER A 32 1.05 9.00 -8.14
C SER A 32 -0.04 8.48 -7.21
N VAL A 33 0.35 7.69 -6.21
CA VAL A 33 -0.56 7.16 -5.19
C VAL A 33 0.12 7.25 -3.84
N GLU A 34 -0.57 7.83 -2.86
CA GLU A 34 -0.10 7.84 -1.47
C GLU A 34 0.01 6.41 -0.94
N TYR A 35 1.14 6.08 -0.31
CA TYR A 35 1.31 4.84 0.43
C TYR A 35 1.56 5.18 1.90
N ASN A 36 1.16 4.26 2.78
CA ASN A 36 1.52 4.39 4.18
C ASN A 36 2.89 3.76 4.43
N ALA A 37 3.88 4.63 4.65
CA ALA A 37 5.26 4.23 4.92
C ALA A 37 5.45 3.45 6.22
N ASN A 38 4.46 3.41 7.12
CA ASN A 38 4.55 2.60 8.34
C ASN A 38 4.44 1.10 8.07
N PHE A 39 3.84 0.68 6.95
CA PHE A 39 3.78 -0.72 6.62
C PHE A 39 5.14 -1.22 6.14
N PRO A 40 5.64 -2.37 6.64
CA PRO A 40 6.81 -3.03 6.07
C PRO A 40 6.69 -3.24 4.54
N PRO A 41 7.80 -3.17 3.79
CA PRO A 41 7.79 -3.14 2.32
C PRO A 41 7.20 -4.39 1.64
N HIS A 42 7.04 -5.50 2.38
CA HIS A 42 6.56 -6.78 1.86
C HIS A 42 5.09 -7.07 2.22
N MET A 43 4.50 -6.30 3.14
CA MET A 43 3.13 -6.54 3.57
C MET A 43 2.14 -6.14 2.48
N LEU A 44 1.12 -6.96 2.24
CA LEU A 44 0.05 -6.70 1.27
C LEU A 44 -1.23 -6.27 1.98
N LEU A 45 -1.13 -5.22 2.78
CA LEU A 45 -2.23 -4.68 3.58
C LEU A 45 -2.84 -3.43 2.92
N ALA A 46 -4.14 -3.25 3.14
CA ALA A 46 -4.87 -2.04 2.80
C ALA A 46 -6.02 -1.85 3.80
N CYS A 47 -6.54 -0.62 3.94
CA CYS A 47 -7.88 -0.47 4.50
C CYS A 47 -8.92 -1.16 3.61
N GLU A 48 -10.02 -1.60 4.21
CA GLU A 48 -11.20 -2.11 3.51
C GLU A 48 -11.76 -1.08 2.51
N ARG A 49 -12.57 -1.54 1.56
CA ARG A 49 -13.10 -0.72 0.44
C ARG A 49 -13.96 0.47 0.87
N THR A 50 -14.47 0.46 2.09
CA THR A 50 -15.32 1.54 2.61
C THR A 50 -14.45 2.70 3.09
N TRP A 51 -14.59 3.85 2.43
CA TRP A 51 -13.88 5.07 2.82
C TRP A 51 -14.24 5.47 4.26
N ALA A 52 -13.24 5.96 4.98
CA ALA A 52 -13.45 6.72 6.20
C ALA A 52 -12.38 7.82 6.30
N PRO A 53 -12.53 8.81 7.19
CA PRO A 53 -11.50 9.83 7.40
C PRO A 53 -10.31 9.27 8.18
N TRP A 54 -9.10 9.74 7.86
CA TRP A 54 -7.89 9.41 8.60
C TRP A 54 -8.03 9.74 10.09
N VAL A 55 -7.69 8.75 10.92
CA VAL A 55 -7.57 8.97 12.36
C VAL A 55 -6.16 9.49 12.62
N ARG A 56 -6.06 10.75 13.06
CA ARG A 56 -4.78 11.45 13.26
C ARG A 56 -3.75 10.58 14.00
N ARG A 57 -2.55 10.49 13.43
CA ARG A 57 -1.40 9.66 13.90
C ARG A 57 -1.63 8.15 13.84
N SER A 58 -2.67 7.68 13.15
CA SER A 58 -2.86 6.26 12.88
C SER A 58 -1.64 5.71 12.14
N ARG A 59 -1.10 4.60 12.64
CA ARG A 59 -0.04 3.82 12.01
C ARG A 59 -0.59 2.92 10.89
N VAL A 60 -1.86 2.55 10.95
CA VAL A 60 -2.50 1.56 10.07
C VAL A 60 -3.66 2.20 9.31
N TYR A 61 -3.31 3.04 8.34
CA TYR A 61 -4.25 3.69 7.44
C TYR A 61 -3.79 3.61 5.99
N GLY A 62 -4.71 3.72 5.04
CA GLY A 62 -4.38 3.62 3.62
C GLY A 62 -3.88 2.25 3.22
N SER A 63 -2.88 2.22 2.35
CA SER A 63 -2.36 0.98 1.77
C SER A 63 -0.85 0.88 1.89
N SER A 64 -0.37 -0.37 1.99
CA SER A 64 1.06 -0.64 1.88
C SER A 64 1.57 -0.39 0.46
N ALA A 65 2.86 -0.07 0.36
CA ALA A 65 3.52 0.13 -0.93
C ALA A 65 3.42 -1.12 -1.83
N ALA A 66 3.47 -2.33 -1.25
CA ALA A 66 3.37 -3.56 -2.01
C ALA A 66 1.97 -3.78 -2.61
N SER A 67 0.91 -3.43 -1.89
CA SER A 67 -0.47 -3.53 -2.40
C SER A 67 -0.68 -2.61 -3.60
N ILE A 68 -0.20 -1.37 -3.51
CA ILE A 68 -0.27 -0.39 -4.61
C ILE A 68 0.55 -0.86 -5.82
N ASN A 69 1.80 -1.32 -5.58
CA ASN A 69 2.65 -1.84 -6.64
C ASN A 69 2.03 -3.07 -7.34
N MET A 70 1.40 -3.96 -6.59
CA MET A 70 0.69 -5.12 -7.14
C MET A 70 -0.39 -4.67 -8.14
N VAL A 71 -1.25 -3.72 -7.77
CA VAL A 71 -2.28 -3.19 -8.69
C VAL A 71 -1.65 -2.54 -9.91
N ALA A 72 -0.68 -1.65 -9.71
CA ALA A 72 -0.02 -0.97 -10.83
C ALA A 72 0.58 -1.97 -11.85
N GLU A 73 1.28 -2.99 -11.35
CA GLU A 73 1.87 -4.05 -12.17
C GLU A 73 0.83 -4.85 -12.96
N MET A 74 -0.32 -5.19 -12.34
CA MET A 74 -1.43 -5.89 -13.01
C MET A 74 -1.92 -5.16 -14.27
N PHE A 75 -1.87 -3.81 -14.28
CA PHE A 75 -2.35 -2.99 -15.38
C PHE A 75 -1.25 -2.47 -16.32
N GLY A 76 -0.01 -2.97 -16.15
CA GLY A 76 1.10 -2.64 -17.04
C GLY A 76 1.79 -1.32 -16.71
N TYR A 77 1.82 -0.95 -15.44
CA TYR A 77 2.62 0.16 -14.91
C TYR A 77 3.82 -0.37 -14.17
N GLN A 78 4.91 0.40 -14.15
CA GLN A 78 6.12 0.12 -13.40
C GLN A 78 6.36 1.28 -12.44
N VAL A 79 6.67 0.96 -11.19
CA VAL A 79 7.14 1.95 -10.21
C VAL A 79 8.49 2.51 -10.66
N VAL A 80 8.63 3.84 -10.63
CA VAL A 80 9.87 4.54 -11.01
C VAL A 80 10.51 5.27 -9.84
N GLU A 81 9.73 5.60 -8.81
CA GLU A 81 10.20 6.24 -7.59
C GLU A 81 9.25 5.94 -6.43
N ILE A 82 9.80 5.83 -5.21
CA ILE A 82 9.05 5.81 -3.96
C ILE A 82 9.62 6.93 -3.10
N MET A 83 8.85 8.01 -2.96
CA MET A 83 9.27 9.17 -2.19
C MET A 83 9.36 8.82 -0.69
N VAL A 84 10.18 9.59 0.03
CA VAL A 84 10.33 9.42 1.48
C VAL A 84 9.02 9.73 2.16
N SER A 85 8.58 8.82 3.02
CA SER A 85 7.37 8.91 3.84
C SER A 85 6.03 8.94 3.10
N LEU A 86 5.91 9.46 1.87
CA LEU A 86 4.65 9.59 1.12
C LEU A 86 4.88 9.43 -0.39
N ASP A 87 3.83 9.07 -1.13
CA ASP A 87 3.75 8.89 -2.60
C ASP A 87 4.68 7.86 -3.28
N MET A 88 4.05 7.05 -4.13
CA MET A 88 4.70 6.21 -5.12
C MET A 88 4.40 6.73 -6.53
N PHE A 89 5.40 6.73 -7.41
CA PHE A 89 5.25 7.17 -8.80
C PHE A 89 5.35 5.99 -9.75
N PHE A 90 4.40 5.92 -10.67
CA PHE A 90 4.31 4.86 -11.67
C PHE A 90 4.23 5.44 -13.08
N VAL A 91 4.88 4.76 -14.02
CA VAL A 91 4.80 5.10 -15.45
C VAL A 91 4.35 3.87 -16.24
N ARG A 92 3.54 4.10 -17.26
CA ARG A 92 3.05 3.04 -18.15
C ARG A 92 4.21 2.36 -18.89
N LYS A 93 4.27 1.03 -18.87
CA LYS A 93 5.43 0.25 -19.38
C LYS A 93 5.66 0.42 -20.88
N ASP A 94 4.61 0.62 -21.68
CA ASP A 94 4.73 0.91 -23.12
C ASP A 94 5.44 2.25 -23.37
N LEU A 95 5.16 3.26 -22.55
CA LEU A 95 5.82 4.56 -22.62
C LEU A 95 7.28 4.47 -22.20
N LEU A 96 7.59 3.76 -21.10
CA LEU A 96 8.97 3.54 -20.67
C LEU A 96 9.79 2.84 -21.77
N LYS A 97 9.26 1.77 -22.36
CA LYS A 97 9.96 1.04 -23.44
C LYS A 97 10.17 1.89 -24.69
N SER A 98 9.20 2.72 -25.05
CA SER A 98 9.26 3.51 -26.29
C SER A 98 10.06 4.82 -26.15
N GLN A 99 10.10 5.42 -24.96
CA GLN A 99 10.71 6.73 -24.73
C GLN A 99 12.02 6.68 -23.93
N CYS A 100 12.25 5.63 -23.12
CA CYS A 100 13.42 5.53 -22.25
C CYS A 100 14.35 4.40 -22.71
N ARG A 101 15.50 4.78 -23.30
CA ARG A 101 16.51 3.84 -23.83
C ARG A 101 17.03 2.82 -22.80
N ASN A 102 17.02 3.19 -21.52
CA ASN A 102 17.52 2.37 -20.42
C ASN A 102 16.38 1.96 -19.46
N SER A 103 15.14 1.84 -19.94
CA SER A 103 14.00 1.44 -19.09
C SER A 103 14.19 0.10 -18.38
N GLU A 104 14.99 -0.80 -18.95
CA GLU A 104 15.36 -2.08 -18.34
C GLU A 104 16.31 -1.95 -17.14
N GLN A 105 17.00 -0.81 -16.99
CA GLN A 105 17.93 -0.53 -15.89
C GLN A 105 17.23 0.16 -14.70
N LEU A 106 15.95 0.46 -14.81
CA LEU A 106 15.20 1.05 -13.72
C LEU A 106 15.21 0.10 -12.50
N PRO A 107 15.41 0.61 -11.27
CA PRO A 107 15.30 -0.19 -10.07
C PRO A 107 13.94 -0.89 -9.99
N ASN A 108 13.92 -2.11 -9.48
CA ASN A 108 12.66 -2.80 -9.21
C ASN A 108 12.05 -2.31 -7.89
N PHE A 109 10.79 -2.68 -7.66
CA PHE A 109 10.06 -2.31 -6.44
C PHE A 109 10.82 -2.63 -5.15
N ARG A 110 11.45 -3.82 -5.05
CA ARG A 110 12.19 -4.22 -3.85
C ARG A 110 13.31 -3.22 -3.55
N THR A 111 14.11 -2.89 -4.55
CA THR A 111 15.21 -1.92 -4.40
C THR A 111 14.70 -0.54 -4.00
N LEU A 112 13.58 -0.07 -4.55
CA LEU A 112 13.00 1.22 -4.19
C LEU A 112 12.40 1.22 -2.78
N ALA A 113 11.80 0.11 -2.35
CA ALA A 113 11.07 0.04 -1.08
C ALA A 113 11.96 -0.22 0.14
N GLU A 114 13.16 -0.80 -0.04
CA GLU A 114 14.08 -1.27 1.02
C GLU A 114 14.40 -0.24 2.12
N ASN A 115 14.33 1.07 1.82
CA ASN A 115 14.58 2.14 2.79
C ASN A 115 13.50 3.25 2.77
N ARG A 116 12.29 2.90 2.32
CA ARG A 116 11.17 3.86 2.17
C ARG A 116 9.92 3.39 2.89
N ALA A 117 9.72 2.07 3.00
CA ALA A 117 8.60 1.48 3.72
C ALA A 117 9.10 0.77 4.99
N GLY A 118 8.22 0.66 5.98
CA GLY A 118 8.55 0.19 7.33
C GLY A 118 9.13 1.29 8.23
N GLU A 119 8.84 2.56 7.93
CA GLU A 119 9.17 3.68 8.81
C GLU A 119 8.33 3.62 10.10
N ASP A 120 8.81 4.21 11.20
CA ASP A 120 8.06 4.27 12.47
C ASP A 120 7.64 5.72 12.78
N THR A 121 6.97 6.35 11.81
CA THR A 121 6.59 7.78 11.86
C THR A 121 5.32 8.01 12.67
N HIS A 122 4.44 7.01 12.75
CA HIS A 122 3.20 7.05 13.50
C HIS A 122 3.17 5.93 14.53
N ARG A 123 2.64 6.22 15.72
CA ARG A 123 2.63 5.27 16.84
C ARG A 123 1.26 4.79 17.26
N PHE A 124 0.20 5.48 16.85
CA PHE A 124 -1.13 5.14 17.33
C PHE A 124 -1.70 4.00 16.48
N CYS A 125 -1.89 2.85 17.11
CA CYS A 125 -2.53 1.69 16.51
C CYS A 125 -3.27 0.90 17.59
N ASN A 126 -4.56 0.63 17.36
CA ASN A 126 -5.37 -0.22 18.23
C ASN A 126 -6.19 -1.24 17.42
N SER A 127 -6.83 -2.17 18.13
CA SER A 127 -7.68 -3.22 17.54
C SER A 127 -8.79 -2.67 16.62
N ALA A 128 -9.40 -1.52 16.97
CA ALA A 128 -10.43 -0.91 16.13
C ALA A 128 -9.86 -0.45 14.77
N GLN A 129 -8.64 0.05 14.72
CA GLN A 129 -8.01 0.44 13.45
C GLN A 129 -7.56 -0.79 12.63
N VAL A 130 -7.02 -1.80 13.30
CA VAL A 130 -6.63 -3.07 12.64
C VAL A 130 -7.84 -3.81 12.07
N SER A 131 -9.01 -3.71 12.71
CA SER A 131 -10.25 -4.32 12.20
C SER A 131 -10.70 -3.79 10.83
N ARG A 132 -10.16 -2.65 10.41
CA ARG A 132 -10.39 -2.07 9.08
C ARG A 132 -9.36 -2.50 8.05
N LEU A 133 -8.30 -3.21 8.43
CA LEU A 133 -7.33 -3.74 7.49
C LEU A 133 -7.83 -5.02 6.83
N VAL A 134 -7.37 -5.22 5.61
CA VAL A 134 -7.57 -6.44 4.84
C VAL A 134 -6.25 -6.87 4.19
N ASP A 135 -6.05 -8.18 4.03
CA ASP A 135 -5.10 -8.71 3.06
C ASP A 135 -5.64 -8.37 1.66
N PHE A 136 -4.93 -7.47 0.98
CA PHE A 136 -5.39 -6.89 -0.27
C PHE A 136 -5.68 -7.94 -1.35
N PRO A 137 -4.80 -8.94 -1.61
CA PRO A 137 -5.07 -10.00 -2.58
C PRO A 137 -6.36 -10.79 -2.31
N LEU A 138 -6.63 -11.17 -1.07
CA LEU A 138 -7.85 -11.90 -0.70
C LEU A 138 -9.11 -11.04 -0.86
N SER A 139 -9.07 -9.79 -0.39
CA SER A 139 -10.19 -8.84 -0.54
C SER A 139 -10.44 -8.49 -2.02
N LEU A 140 -9.39 -8.48 -2.85
CA LEU A 140 -9.51 -8.24 -4.28
C LEU A 140 -10.36 -9.30 -4.99
N ILE A 141 -10.29 -10.55 -4.54
CA ILE A 141 -11.07 -11.69 -5.08
C ILE A 141 -12.38 -11.96 -4.32
N GLY A 142 -12.76 -11.09 -3.39
CA GLY A 142 -14.04 -11.16 -2.67
C GLY A 142 -14.05 -12.09 -1.45
N LEU A 143 -12.89 -12.51 -0.95
CA LEU A 143 -12.75 -13.30 0.27
C LEU A 143 -12.54 -12.40 1.49
N GLU A 144 -13.55 -11.58 1.81
CA GLU A 144 -13.40 -10.48 2.78
C GLU A 144 -13.15 -10.95 4.23
N GLU A 145 -13.79 -12.04 4.66
CA GLU A 145 -13.60 -12.56 6.02
C GLU A 145 -12.20 -13.16 6.19
N GLU A 146 -11.73 -13.94 5.20
CA GLU A 146 -10.37 -14.45 5.17
C GLU A 146 -9.34 -13.32 5.06
N ALA A 147 -9.65 -12.27 4.29
CA ALA A 147 -8.78 -11.11 4.14
C ALA A 147 -8.60 -10.36 5.47
N LYS A 148 -9.67 -10.17 6.24
CA LYS A 148 -9.63 -9.54 7.56
C LYS A 148 -8.85 -10.39 8.56
N ALA A 149 -9.13 -11.69 8.61
CA ALA A 149 -8.41 -12.61 9.49
C ALA A 149 -6.90 -12.58 9.20
N LYS A 150 -6.51 -12.72 7.94
CA LYS A 150 -5.09 -12.69 7.55
C LYS A 150 -4.41 -11.35 7.80
N ALA A 151 -5.13 -10.22 7.70
CA ALA A 151 -4.59 -8.91 8.04
C ALA A 151 -4.25 -8.81 9.53
N ILE A 152 -5.13 -9.33 10.39
CA ILE A 152 -4.90 -9.40 11.84
C ILE A 152 -3.67 -10.28 12.13
N ASP A 153 -3.64 -11.49 11.56
CA ASP A 153 -2.51 -12.42 11.72
C ASP A 153 -1.18 -11.76 11.30
N SER A 154 -1.17 -11.03 10.19
CA SER A 154 0.03 -10.32 9.70
C SER A 154 0.54 -9.26 10.68
N VAL A 155 -0.37 -8.57 11.38
CA VAL A 155 -0.01 -7.57 12.40
C VAL A 155 0.46 -8.25 13.68
N GLU A 156 -0.14 -9.38 14.06
CA GLU A 156 0.29 -10.20 15.21
C GLU A 156 1.69 -10.78 15.00
N GLU A 157 1.96 -11.34 13.82
CA GLU A 157 3.29 -11.83 13.44
C GLU A 157 4.34 -10.71 13.50
N LEU A 158 3.99 -9.50 13.05
CA LEU A 158 4.88 -8.34 13.14
C LEU A 158 5.10 -7.88 14.58
N ASN A 159 4.07 -7.91 15.43
CA ASN A 159 4.22 -7.66 16.86
C ASN A 159 5.20 -8.64 17.49
N GLN A 160 5.00 -9.95 17.27
CA GLN A 160 5.88 -10.99 17.78
C GLN A 160 7.33 -10.80 17.31
N TRP A 161 7.53 -10.55 16.00
CA TRP A 161 8.86 -10.33 15.43
C TRP A 161 9.59 -9.14 16.08
N ARG A 162 8.85 -8.06 16.40
CA ARG A 162 9.38 -6.87 17.09
C ARG A 162 9.73 -7.17 18.54
N GLU A 163 8.85 -7.86 19.26
CA GLU A 163 9.07 -8.25 20.66
C GLU A 163 10.29 -9.15 20.83
N GLU A 164 10.48 -10.14 19.95
CA GLU A 164 11.67 -11.01 19.92
C GLU A 164 12.99 -10.24 19.75
N ARG A 165 12.91 -9.00 19.24
CA ARG A 165 14.05 -8.08 19.04
C ARG A 165 14.13 -6.98 20.10
N GLY A 166 13.32 -7.05 21.15
CA GLY A 166 13.26 -6.05 22.21
C GLY A 166 12.68 -4.71 21.75
N MET A 167 11.90 -4.70 20.67
CA MET A 167 11.23 -3.51 20.16
C MET A 167 9.79 -3.43 20.70
N GLU A 168 9.25 -2.21 20.79
CA GLU A 168 7.82 -2.00 21.07
C GLU A 168 6.95 -2.67 20.00
N ALA A 169 5.83 -3.27 20.39
CA ALA A 169 4.85 -3.85 19.47
C ALA A 169 4.43 -2.84 18.39
N TYR A 170 4.16 -3.36 17.18
CA TYR A 170 3.69 -2.56 16.06
C TYR A 170 2.26 -2.03 16.28
N CYS A 171 1.39 -2.78 16.94
CA CYS A 171 0.05 -2.35 17.25
C CYS A 171 -0.41 -2.87 18.62
N ASN A 172 -1.17 -2.06 19.36
CA ASN A 172 -1.79 -2.55 20.58
C ASN A 172 -3.09 -3.28 20.25
N LEU A 173 -3.03 -4.61 20.22
CA LEU A 173 -4.17 -5.46 19.89
C LEU A 173 -4.99 -5.88 21.12
N THR A 174 -4.62 -5.47 22.33
CA THR A 174 -5.46 -5.78 23.50
C THR A 174 -6.84 -5.16 23.34
N THR A 175 -7.87 -5.99 23.36
CA THR A 175 -9.27 -5.55 23.37
C THR A 175 -9.48 -4.66 24.58
N VAL A 176 -9.91 -3.41 24.34
CA VAL A 176 -10.51 -2.61 25.41
C VAL A 176 -11.85 -3.27 25.71
N HIS A 177 -11.89 -4.04 26.79
CA HIS A 177 -13.12 -4.61 27.34
C HIS A 177 -14.05 -3.52 27.87
#